data_AF-A0AAE1XN12-F1
#
_entry.id   AF-A0AAE1XN12-F1
#
_cell.length_a   1.000
_cell.length_b   1.000
_cell.length_c   1.000
_cell.angle_alpha   90.00
_cell.angle_beta   90.00
_cell.angle_gamma   90.00
#
_symmetry.space_group_name_H-M   'P 1'
#
loop_
_entity.id
_entity.type
_entity.pdbx_description
1 polymer ?
#
loop_
_entity_poly.entity_id
_entity_poly.type
_entity_poly.pdbx_seq_one_letter_code
_entity_poly.pdbx_strand_id
1 'polypeptide(L)'
;MAFWGMVFLVLIFLPMTLAAFAWADTVLLSEDVADLRDQGGAVSQSEAAELELRRLKSKISYLETLIEDRTAEVKRTDGGIKQLEKVIEEKSNSLASLQTAEKESLEVREQIGEVNARANELEKQILNLKKEIEAQNRKKDELESQANAAEEKIEELKLKLENLQKINNEQKSRIHKAQRALQAAEEEMLKAKVEASSMTKQLKEVHRAWLPSWLSTHLVHCQSFVLTLWNQIGRPVFNPTIQEALKQKYEVEKWLQHHLETIKRKWFPIIIERYNAIVYDFHPLLQSFSTQAFHYYHVAQSTIKPHIMNIQETVDPYFQEAKIFLKPYVDQVAEITKPHLDKACLFLKPFSKKVIYYHKKIYKNVQVYHSLAQATLHETLNSYELTKPLATEGLVQFMTSILIVLSVIVLFRTLRWKEPKKRHHSSNRSHTRRRAKRANASK
;
A
#
# COMPACT_ATOMS: atom_id res chain seq x y z
N MET A 1 -20.88 66.33 -14.22
CA MET A 1 -20.61 67.60 -14.95
C MET A 1 -20.32 68.70 -13.93
N ALA A 2 -19.85 69.86 -14.41
CA ALA A 2 -19.30 70.97 -13.61
C ALA A 2 -17.93 70.66 -12.95
N PHE A 3 -17.20 71.74 -12.64
CA PHE A 3 -15.86 71.76 -12.02
C PHE A 3 -14.71 71.02 -12.75
N TRP A 4 -14.83 70.94 -14.08
CA TRP A 4 -13.67 71.06 -15.00
C TRP A 4 -13.44 72.54 -15.40
N GLY A 5 -13.86 73.48 -14.55
CA GLY A 5 -14.07 74.89 -14.90
C GLY A 5 -13.52 75.92 -13.91
N MET A 6 -12.77 75.50 -12.90
CA MET A 6 -11.93 76.43 -12.13
C MET A 6 -10.46 76.25 -12.51
N VAL A 7 -9.97 77.24 -13.26
CA VAL A 7 -8.63 77.82 -13.09
C VAL A 7 -7.45 76.86 -13.41
N PHE A 8 -6.84 76.80 -14.59
CA PHE A 8 -7.00 77.50 -15.89
C PHE A 8 -6.95 79.05 -15.92
N LEU A 9 -6.66 79.66 -14.77
CA LEU A 9 -6.49 81.12 -14.56
C LEU A 9 -5.29 81.43 -13.63
N VAL A 10 -4.55 80.38 -13.22
CA VAL A 10 -3.09 80.43 -12.98
C VAL A 10 -2.37 79.68 -14.12
N LEU A 11 -3.03 79.68 -15.29
CA LEU A 11 -2.34 79.75 -16.57
C LEU A 11 -1.90 81.22 -16.74
N ILE A 12 -0.92 81.47 -17.63
CA ILE A 12 -0.26 82.78 -17.84
C ILE A 12 0.77 83.09 -16.74
N PHE A 13 2.03 83.29 -17.16
CA PHE A 13 3.25 83.47 -16.34
C PHE A 13 3.66 82.22 -15.50
N LEU A 14 4.91 81.73 -15.55
CA LEU A 14 6.03 82.08 -16.43
C LEU A 14 6.93 80.82 -16.63
N PRO A 15 7.42 80.54 -17.85
CA PRO A 15 8.43 79.49 -18.07
C PRO A 15 9.85 80.00 -17.73
N MET A 16 10.87 79.29 -18.21
CA MET A 16 12.27 79.73 -18.30
C MET A 16 13.06 79.85 -16.98
N THR A 17 13.42 78.70 -16.43
CA THR A 17 14.78 78.52 -15.90
C THR A 17 15.81 78.66 -17.04
N LEU A 18 16.19 79.90 -17.44
CA LEU A 18 17.45 80.23 -18.17
C LEU A 18 17.58 81.74 -18.53
N ALA A 19 17.93 82.57 -17.54
CA ALA A 19 18.67 83.84 -17.67
C ALA A 19 19.09 84.27 -16.23
N ALA A 20 20.34 84.55 -15.86
CA ALA A 20 21.39 85.41 -16.43
C ALA A 20 21.30 86.89 -16.01
N PHE A 21 22.11 87.24 -15.00
CA PHE A 21 23.00 88.42 -14.97
C PHE A 21 22.43 89.86 -14.90
N ALA A 22 22.30 90.41 -13.69
CA ALA A 22 22.56 91.81 -13.25
C ALA A 22 22.42 91.84 -11.70
N TRP A 23 23.20 92.53 -10.84
CA TRP A 23 23.90 93.83 -10.83
C TRP A 23 23.02 95.08 -10.66
N ALA A 24 23.48 96.00 -9.80
CA ALA A 24 22.92 97.34 -9.47
C ALA A 24 21.60 97.34 -8.64
N ASP A 25 21.38 98.21 -7.64
CA ASP A 25 22.28 99.17 -6.95
C ASP A 25 21.70 99.68 -5.60
N THR A 26 22.26 100.77 -5.06
CA THR A 26 21.87 101.61 -3.88
C THR A 26 22.57 101.23 -2.56
N VAL A 27 23.51 101.99 -1.96
CA VAL A 27 24.07 103.38 -2.09
C VAL A 27 23.33 104.48 -1.29
N LEU A 28 24.13 105.40 -0.71
CA LEU A 28 23.81 106.56 0.17
C LEU A 28 23.37 106.18 1.61
N LEU A 29 23.77 106.85 2.70
CA LEU A 29 24.62 108.03 3.05
C LEU A 29 25.58 107.59 4.21
N SER A 30 26.58 108.28 4.77
CA SER A 30 27.31 109.59 4.68
C SER A 30 28.58 109.44 5.57
N GLU A 31 29.55 110.33 5.83
CA GLU A 31 30.04 111.68 5.41
C GLU A 31 31.56 111.64 5.80
N ASP A 32 32.57 112.19 5.11
CA ASP A 32 32.87 113.52 4.55
C ASP A 32 33.67 114.46 5.50
N VAL A 33 34.28 115.52 4.94
CA VAL A 33 35.03 116.65 5.56
C VAL A 33 36.57 116.49 5.72
N ALA A 34 37.30 116.82 4.64
CA ALA A 34 38.34 117.88 4.53
C ALA A 34 39.64 117.87 5.40
N ASP A 35 40.77 118.51 5.03
CA ASP A 35 41.39 119.00 3.76
C ASP A 35 42.83 119.55 4.09
N LEU A 36 43.54 120.15 3.11
CA LEU A 36 44.66 121.11 3.21
C LEU A 36 46.12 120.59 3.31
N ARG A 37 46.64 120.18 2.15
CA ARG A 37 47.69 120.88 1.36
C ARG A 37 48.86 121.66 2.05
N ASP A 38 50.07 121.34 1.56
CA ASP A 38 51.16 122.26 1.13
C ASP A 38 52.47 122.47 1.96
N GLN A 39 53.47 122.96 1.23
CA GLN A 39 54.92 123.17 1.44
C GLN A 39 55.48 123.55 2.83
N GLY A 40 56.55 122.82 3.22
CA GLY A 40 57.95 123.32 3.26
C GLY A 40 58.37 124.43 4.24
N GLY A 41 59.41 124.19 5.04
CA GLY A 41 60.10 125.25 5.81
C GLY A 41 61.04 124.71 6.92
N ALA A 42 62.27 125.19 6.96
CA ALA A 42 63.35 124.67 7.82
C ALA A 42 63.37 125.24 9.26
N VAL A 43 63.79 124.39 10.23
CA VAL A 43 64.56 124.72 11.46
C VAL A 43 63.86 125.64 12.50
N SER A 44 63.57 125.16 13.72
CA SER A 44 64.56 125.12 14.82
C SER A 44 64.26 124.06 15.89
N GLN A 45 65.29 123.62 16.63
CA GLN A 45 65.22 122.48 17.57
C GLN A 45 65.12 122.92 19.04
N SER A 46 63.96 122.74 19.69
CA SER A 46 63.88 122.48 21.14
C SER A 46 62.54 121.88 21.57
N GLU A 47 61.41 122.52 21.21
CA GLU A 47 60.07 122.17 21.72
C GLU A 47 59.44 120.91 21.07
N ALA A 48 60.00 120.43 19.95
CA ALA A 48 59.45 119.30 19.21
C ALA A 48 59.39 117.99 20.05
N ALA A 49 60.34 117.77 20.96
CA ALA A 49 60.50 116.52 21.68
C ALA A 49 59.33 116.21 22.65
N GLU A 50 58.82 117.19 23.40
CA GLU A 50 57.66 116.98 24.28
C GLU A 50 56.37 116.75 23.49
N LEU A 51 56.24 117.42 22.34
CA LEU A 51 55.08 117.30 21.46
C LEU A 51 55.04 115.91 20.81
N GLU A 52 56.19 115.37 20.39
CA GLU A 52 56.31 113.97 19.96
C GLU A 52 56.02 112.98 21.09
N LEU A 53 56.49 113.23 22.32
CA LEU A 53 56.23 112.34 23.46
C LEU A 53 54.73 112.27 23.81
N ARG A 54 54.01 113.41 23.77
CA ARG A 54 52.53 113.43 23.89
C ARG A 54 51.87 112.69 22.73
N ARG A 55 52.34 112.87 21.49
CA ARG A 55 51.81 112.22 20.28
C ARG A 55 52.04 110.70 20.27
N LEU A 56 53.15 110.23 20.83
CA LEU A 56 53.42 108.82 21.07
C LEU A 56 52.49 108.25 22.13
N LYS A 57 52.29 108.96 23.26
CA LYS A 57 51.40 108.49 24.33
C LYS A 57 49.93 108.38 23.89
N SER A 58 49.42 109.32 23.10
CA SER A 58 48.07 109.22 22.53
C SER A 58 47.95 108.11 21.49
N LYS A 59 48.98 107.87 20.66
CA LYS A 59 49.03 106.70 19.77
C LYS A 59 49.06 105.37 20.52
N ILE A 60 49.82 105.26 21.61
CA ILE A 60 49.88 104.05 22.44
C ILE A 60 48.50 103.78 23.04
N SER A 61 47.87 104.77 23.68
CA SER A 61 46.52 104.60 24.25
C SER A 61 45.46 104.24 23.20
N TYR A 62 45.51 104.83 22.01
CA TYR A 62 44.65 104.45 20.89
C TYR A 62 44.89 102.99 20.45
N LEU A 63 46.16 102.58 20.31
CA LEU A 63 46.51 101.21 19.94
C LEU A 63 46.13 100.19 21.02
N GLU A 64 46.24 100.53 22.30
CA GLU A 64 45.76 99.72 23.42
C GLU A 64 44.25 99.49 23.32
N THR A 65 43.46 100.55 23.13
CA THR A 65 41.99 100.42 22.92
C THR A 65 41.64 99.61 21.66
N LEU A 66 42.40 99.78 20.58
CA LEU A 66 42.20 99.05 19.33
C LEU A 66 42.54 97.55 19.48
N ILE A 67 43.57 97.22 20.25
CA ILE A 67 43.95 95.84 20.56
C ILE A 67 42.89 95.18 21.45
N GLU A 68 42.37 95.88 22.46
CA GLU A 68 41.35 95.33 23.35
C GLU A 68 40.01 95.08 22.61
N ASP A 69 39.56 96.02 21.78
CA ASP A 69 38.34 95.84 20.97
C ASP A 69 38.51 94.72 19.92
N ARG A 70 39.66 94.64 19.24
CA ARG A 70 39.97 93.49 18.37
C ARG A 70 40.05 92.17 19.12
N THR A 71 40.53 92.16 20.36
CA THR A 71 40.56 90.96 21.21
C THR A 71 39.15 90.54 21.64
N ALA A 72 38.24 91.49 21.88
CA ALA A 72 36.83 91.23 22.12
C ALA A 72 36.13 90.69 20.86
N GLU A 73 36.43 91.22 19.69
CA GLU A 73 35.90 90.74 18.40
C GLU A 73 36.37 89.30 18.09
N VAL A 74 37.65 88.98 18.26
CA VAL A 74 38.18 87.61 18.10
C VAL A 74 37.49 86.61 19.03
N LYS A 75 37.14 87.02 20.26
CA LYS A 75 36.34 86.17 21.17
C LYS A 75 34.90 85.97 20.69
N ARG A 76 34.28 86.95 20.02
CA ARG A 76 32.95 86.79 19.42
C ARG A 76 32.99 85.84 18.22
N THR A 77 33.99 85.95 17.35
CA THR A 77 34.11 85.09 16.16
C THR A 77 34.47 83.64 16.52
N ASP A 78 35.37 83.43 17.49
CA ASP A 78 35.65 82.10 18.08
C ASP A 78 34.39 81.45 18.68
N GLY A 79 33.56 82.23 19.39
CA GLY A 79 32.26 81.77 19.88
C GLY A 79 31.29 81.37 18.76
N GLY A 80 31.27 82.10 17.64
CA GLY A 80 30.49 81.77 16.45
C GLY A 80 30.98 80.51 15.73
N ILE A 81 32.31 80.33 15.63
CA ILE A 81 32.93 79.12 15.04
C ILE A 81 32.51 77.88 15.83
N LYS A 82 32.54 77.93 17.17
CA LYS A 82 32.12 76.80 18.03
C LYS A 82 30.64 76.44 17.90
N GLN A 83 29.77 77.40 17.58
CA GLN A 83 28.37 77.11 17.26
C GLN A 83 28.23 76.43 15.88
N LEU A 84 28.97 76.90 14.87
CA LEU A 84 28.98 76.27 13.54
C LEU A 84 29.54 74.84 13.58
N GLU A 85 30.61 74.61 14.32
CA GLU A 85 31.24 73.30 14.53
C GLU A 85 30.25 72.29 15.15
N LYS A 86 29.53 72.69 16.21
CA LYS A 86 28.47 71.87 16.82
C LYS A 86 27.32 71.56 15.86
N VAL A 87 26.90 72.53 15.04
CA VAL A 87 25.86 72.32 14.02
C VAL A 87 26.34 71.37 12.91
N ILE A 88 27.61 71.43 12.52
CA ILE A 88 28.22 70.50 11.55
C ILE A 88 28.25 69.08 12.14
N GLU A 89 28.62 68.91 13.40
CA GLU A 89 28.62 67.61 14.09
C GLU A 89 27.20 67.01 14.19
N GLU A 90 26.20 67.80 14.61
CA GLU A 90 24.79 67.37 14.64
C GLU A 90 24.26 66.98 13.25
N LYS A 91 24.64 67.71 12.19
CA LYS A 91 24.25 67.39 10.81
C LYS A 91 24.99 66.16 10.26
N SER A 92 26.25 65.97 10.62
CA SER A 92 27.04 64.79 10.26
C SER A 92 26.43 63.51 10.86
N ASN A 93 26.14 63.54 12.16
CA ASN A 93 25.48 62.44 12.87
C ASN A 93 24.07 62.16 12.30
N SER A 94 23.33 63.20 11.91
CA SER A 94 22.04 63.05 11.22
C SER A 94 22.19 62.34 9.87
N LEU A 95 23.16 62.73 9.04
CA LEU A 95 23.42 62.10 7.74
C LEU A 95 23.86 60.63 7.88
N ALA A 96 24.68 60.31 8.88
CA ALA A 96 25.06 58.93 9.18
C ALA A 96 23.83 58.05 9.48
N SER A 97 22.88 58.55 10.28
CA SER A 97 21.64 57.83 10.62
C SER A 97 20.71 57.60 9.41
N LEU A 98 20.70 58.54 8.46
CA LEU A 98 19.93 58.40 7.22
C LEU A 98 20.59 57.40 6.26
N GLN A 99 21.92 57.41 6.13
CA GLN A 99 22.64 56.44 5.29
C GLN A 99 22.53 54.99 5.80
N THR A 100 22.37 54.77 7.12
CA THR A 100 22.09 53.43 7.64
C THR A 100 20.66 52.99 7.32
N ALA A 101 19.66 53.85 7.53
CA ALA A 101 18.26 53.53 7.22
C ALA A 101 18.02 53.31 5.72
N GLU A 102 18.70 54.06 4.84
CA GLU A 102 18.60 53.90 3.39
C GLU A 102 19.12 52.52 2.95
N LYS A 103 20.26 52.07 3.49
CA LYS A 103 20.83 50.74 3.20
C LYS A 103 19.91 49.60 3.65
N GLU A 104 19.40 49.67 4.88
CA GLU A 104 18.42 48.69 5.38
C GLU A 104 17.17 48.63 4.48
N SER A 105 16.66 49.77 4.02
CA SER A 105 15.50 49.82 3.13
C SER A 105 15.74 49.19 1.76
N LEU A 106 16.98 49.22 1.28
CA LEU A 106 17.39 48.68 -0.03
C LEU A 106 17.55 47.15 0.07
N GLU A 107 18.19 46.66 1.13
CA GLU A 107 18.32 45.22 1.41
C GLU A 107 16.96 44.54 1.64
N VAL A 108 16.05 45.18 2.40
CA VAL A 108 14.67 44.71 2.56
C VAL A 108 13.93 44.64 1.22
N ARG A 109 14.15 45.61 0.32
CA ARG A 109 13.54 45.62 -1.01
C ARG A 109 14.03 44.49 -1.90
N GLU A 110 15.31 44.12 -1.80
CA GLU A 110 15.89 42.99 -2.53
C GLU A 110 15.37 41.64 -2.00
N GLN A 111 15.30 41.48 -0.67
CA GLN A 111 14.69 40.31 -0.02
C GLN A 111 13.20 40.15 -0.39
N ILE A 112 12.43 41.24 -0.51
CA ILE A 112 11.04 41.20 -1.01
C ILE A 112 10.98 40.68 -2.47
N GLY A 113 11.97 41.00 -3.31
CA GLY A 113 12.11 40.45 -4.65
C GLY A 113 12.27 38.92 -4.64
N GLU A 114 13.17 38.41 -3.81
CA GLU A 114 13.36 36.96 -3.64
C GLU A 114 12.12 36.25 -3.09
N VAL A 115 11.46 36.81 -2.07
CA VAL A 115 10.26 36.21 -1.46
C VAL A 115 9.13 36.10 -2.49
N ASN A 116 8.92 37.13 -3.31
CA ASN A 116 7.93 37.08 -4.40
C ASN A 116 8.30 36.08 -5.49
N ALA A 117 9.59 35.95 -5.85
CA ALA A 117 10.04 34.92 -6.80
C ALA A 117 9.80 33.50 -6.27
N ARG A 118 10.08 33.25 -5.00
CA ARG A 118 9.82 31.97 -4.31
C ARG A 118 8.31 31.68 -4.22
N ALA A 119 7.48 32.69 -3.94
CA ALA A 119 6.02 32.55 -3.90
C ALA A 119 5.44 32.15 -5.27
N ASN A 120 5.86 32.81 -6.35
CA ASN A 120 5.44 32.49 -7.72
C ASN A 120 5.84 31.07 -8.15
N GLU A 121 6.98 30.56 -7.66
CA GLU A 121 7.42 29.19 -7.95
C GLU A 121 6.64 28.15 -7.13
N LEU A 122 6.34 28.44 -5.87
CA LEU A 122 5.42 27.60 -5.06
C LEU A 122 4.01 27.55 -5.67
N GLU A 123 3.50 28.64 -6.22
CA GLU A 123 2.21 28.66 -6.92
C GLU A 123 2.21 27.74 -8.15
N LYS A 124 3.27 27.77 -8.98
CA LYS A 124 3.42 26.81 -10.10
C LYS A 124 3.46 25.36 -9.62
N GLN A 125 4.14 25.08 -8.51
CA GLN A 125 4.21 23.74 -7.94
C GLN A 125 2.83 23.28 -7.44
N ILE A 126 2.07 24.15 -6.77
CA ILE A 126 0.68 23.88 -6.36
C ILE A 126 -0.23 23.62 -7.57
N LEU A 127 -0.10 24.41 -8.64
CA LEU A 127 -0.88 24.23 -9.88
C LEU A 127 -0.53 22.92 -10.61
N ASN A 128 0.73 22.49 -10.60
CA ASN A 128 1.15 21.21 -11.17
C ASN A 128 0.71 20.01 -10.31
N LEU A 129 0.87 20.09 -8.99
CA LEU A 129 0.37 19.07 -8.05
C LEU A 129 -1.15 18.90 -8.16
N LYS A 130 -1.91 20.00 -8.30
CA LYS A 130 -3.35 19.95 -8.52
C LYS A 130 -3.72 19.20 -9.81
N LYS A 131 -3.04 19.46 -10.93
CA LYS A 131 -3.25 18.74 -12.20
C LYS A 131 -2.94 17.25 -12.08
N GLU A 132 -1.87 16.88 -11.37
CA GLU A 132 -1.53 15.48 -11.15
C GLU A 132 -2.57 14.77 -10.26
N ILE A 133 -3.07 15.43 -9.21
CA ILE A 133 -4.18 14.92 -8.38
C ILE A 133 -5.45 14.72 -9.22
N GLU A 134 -5.82 15.68 -10.08
CA GLU A 134 -6.95 15.55 -11.00
C GLU A 134 -6.75 14.39 -12.01
N ALA A 135 -5.54 14.16 -12.49
CA ALA A 135 -5.21 13.04 -13.38
C ALA A 135 -5.22 11.68 -12.65
N GLN A 136 -4.74 11.62 -11.40
CA GLN A 136 -4.77 10.41 -10.58
C GLN A 136 -6.19 10.04 -10.15
N ASN A 137 -7.05 11.02 -9.84
CA ASN A 137 -8.46 10.77 -9.55
C ASN A 137 -9.18 10.15 -10.76
N ARG A 138 -8.96 10.64 -11.99
CA ARG A 138 -9.54 10.01 -13.20
C ARG A 138 -9.08 8.56 -13.37
N LYS A 139 -7.78 8.28 -13.19
CA LYS A 139 -7.23 6.91 -13.22
C LYS A 139 -7.83 6.02 -12.13
N LYS A 140 -8.06 6.56 -10.92
CA LYS A 140 -8.74 5.84 -9.83
C LYS A 140 -10.17 5.48 -10.24
N ASP A 141 -10.93 6.43 -10.78
CA ASP A 141 -12.34 6.21 -11.15
C ASP A 141 -12.47 5.24 -12.35
N GLU A 142 -11.54 5.29 -13.31
CA GLU A 142 -11.39 4.29 -14.36
C GLU A 142 -11.11 2.89 -13.78
N LEU A 143 -10.14 2.75 -12.88
CA LEU A 143 -9.81 1.48 -12.23
C LEU A 143 -10.94 0.95 -11.33
N GLU A 144 -11.68 1.83 -10.66
CA GLU A 144 -12.85 1.48 -9.85
C GLU A 144 -13.99 0.96 -10.74
N SER A 145 -14.22 1.57 -11.90
CA SER A 145 -15.18 1.06 -12.89
C SER A 145 -14.77 -0.32 -13.45
N GLN A 146 -13.47 -0.55 -13.68
CA GLN A 146 -12.94 -1.84 -14.13
C GLN A 146 -13.01 -2.91 -13.04
N ALA A 147 -12.78 -2.55 -11.77
CA ALA A 147 -12.92 -3.44 -10.63
C ALA A 147 -14.37 -3.91 -10.47
N ASN A 148 -15.34 -2.98 -10.48
CA ASN A 148 -16.76 -3.29 -10.40
C ASN A 148 -17.20 -4.20 -11.57
N ALA A 149 -16.80 -3.88 -12.80
CA ALA A 149 -17.07 -4.69 -13.99
C ALA A 149 -16.29 -6.02 -14.05
N ALA A 150 -15.35 -6.27 -13.13
CA ALA A 150 -14.70 -7.56 -12.92
C ALA A 150 -15.40 -8.36 -11.80
N GLU A 151 -15.85 -7.70 -10.74
CA GLU A 151 -16.62 -8.31 -9.65
C GLU A 151 -17.96 -8.87 -10.14
N GLU A 152 -18.70 -8.13 -10.98
CA GLU A 152 -19.91 -8.62 -11.66
C GLU A 152 -19.66 -9.92 -12.45
N LYS A 153 -18.54 -10.00 -13.16
CA LYS A 153 -18.15 -11.20 -13.94
C LYS A 153 -17.75 -12.35 -13.04
N ILE A 154 -17.12 -12.07 -11.88
CA ILE A 154 -16.79 -13.09 -10.89
C ILE A 154 -18.06 -13.71 -10.29
N GLU A 155 -19.06 -12.88 -9.95
CA GLU A 155 -20.35 -13.38 -9.46
C GLU A 155 -21.15 -14.13 -10.56
N GLU A 156 -21.12 -13.67 -11.82
CA GLU A 156 -21.73 -14.40 -12.95
C GLU A 156 -21.07 -15.78 -13.16
N LEU A 157 -19.73 -15.85 -13.13
CA LEU A 157 -18.97 -17.10 -13.25
C LEU A 157 -19.19 -18.04 -12.04
N LYS A 158 -19.35 -17.49 -10.84
CA LYS A 158 -19.69 -18.23 -9.61
C LYS A 158 -21.10 -18.84 -9.70
N LEU A 159 -22.09 -18.10 -10.18
CA LEU A 159 -23.45 -18.63 -10.43
C LEU A 159 -23.43 -19.74 -11.50
N LYS A 160 -22.65 -19.57 -12.58
CA LYS A 160 -22.42 -20.61 -13.60
C LYS A 160 -21.76 -21.86 -12.99
N LEU A 161 -20.75 -21.69 -12.14
CA LEU A 161 -20.03 -22.78 -11.47
C LEU A 161 -20.94 -23.55 -10.50
N GLU A 162 -21.75 -22.87 -9.70
CA GLU A 162 -22.74 -23.53 -8.83
C GLU A 162 -23.75 -24.37 -9.64
N ASN A 163 -24.21 -23.85 -10.77
CA ASN A 163 -25.16 -24.57 -11.62
C ASN A 163 -24.53 -25.80 -12.29
N LEU A 164 -23.28 -25.70 -12.75
CA LEU A 164 -22.51 -26.85 -13.20
C LEU A 164 -22.28 -27.88 -12.08
N GLN A 165 -22.03 -27.44 -10.84
CA GLN A 165 -21.88 -28.33 -9.68
C GLN A 165 -23.20 -29.06 -9.35
N LYS A 166 -24.35 -28.38 -9.44
CA LYS A 166 -25.68 -28.98 -9.27
C LYS A 166 -25.93 -30.06 -10.33
N ILE A 167 -25.65 -29.76 -11.61
CA ILE A 167 -25.79 -30.71 -12.73
C ILE A 167 -24.88 -31.94 -12.56
N ASN A 168 -23.61 -31.74 -12.20
CA ASN A 168 -22.64 -32.82 -11.99
C ASN A 168 -23.10 -33.74 -10.83
N ASN A 169 -23.51 -33.17 -9.70
CA ASN A 169 -24.07 -33.94 -8.58
C ASN A 169 -25.31 -34.76 -9.00
N GLU A 170 -26.20 -34.19 -9.83
CA GLU A 170 -27.36 -34.92 -10.33
C GLU A 170 -26.96 -36.06 -11.27
N GLN A 171 -26.07 -35.81 -12.24
CA GLN A 171 -25.54 -36.81 -13.16
C GLN A 171 -24.85 -37.96 -12.41
N LYS A 172 -24.03 -37.65 -11.41
CA LYS A 172 -23.41 -38.66 -10.52
C LYS A 172 -24.46 -39.49 -9.78
N SER A 173 -25.55 -38.87 -9.32
CA SER A 173 -26.67 -39.61 -8.69
C SER A 173 -27.42 -40.52 -9.68
N ARG A 174 -27.56 -40.12 -10.95
CA ARG A 174 -28.14 -40.94 -12.02
C ARG A 174 -27.24 -42.11 -12.36
N ILE A 175 -25.92 -41.90 -12.45
CA ILE A 175 -24.92 -42.96 -12.67
C ILE A 175 -24.96 -43.99 -11.53
N HIS A 176 -24.94 -43.58 -10.26
CA HIS A 176 -25.04 -44.51 -9.12
C HIS A 176 -26.42 -45.20 -8.97
N LYS A 177 -27.47 -44.74 -9.67
CA LYS A 177 -28.73 -45.49 -9.81
C LYS A 177 -28.62 -46.54 -10.93
N ALA A 178 -28.13 -46.15 -12.10
CA ALA A 178 -27.92 -47.05 -13.24
C ALA A 178 -26.95 -48.20 -12.91
N GLN A 179 -25.83 -47.90 -12.25
CA GLN A 179 -24.83 -48.89 -11.83
C GLN A 179 -25.42 -49.96 -10.91
N ARG A 180 -26.26 -49.59 -9.93
CA ARG A 180 -26.92 -50.56 -9.04
C ARG A 180 -27.99 -51.38 -9.74
N ALA A 181 -28.72 -50.79 -10.69
CA ALA A 181 -29.68 -51.54 -11.51
C ALA A 181 -28.97 -52.56 -12.41
N LEU A 182 -27.80 -52.21 -12.97
CA LEU A 182 -26.96 -53.11 -13.74
C LEU A 182 -26.41 -54.25 -12.87
N GLN A 183 -25.85 -53.96 -11.70
CA GLN A 183 -25.36 -54.99 -10.76
C GLN A 183 -26.48 -55.98 -10.35
N ALA A 184 -27.68 -55.48 -10.03
CA ALA A 184 -28.82 -56.34 -9.70
C ALA A 184 -29.25 -57.23 -10.87
N ALA A 185 -29.18 -56.73 -12.11
CA ALA A 185 -29.46 -57.52 -13.31
C ALA A 185 -28.37 -58.58 -13.58
N GLU A 186 -27.11 -58.26 -13.32
CA GLU A 186 -25.99 -59.20 -13.41
C GLU A 186 -26.09 -60.31 -12.34
N GLU A 187 -26.45 -59.97 -11.10
CA GLU A 187 -26.67 -60.92 -10.00
C GLU A 187 -27.83 -61.89 -10.29
N GLU A 188 -28.99 -61.38 -10.71
CA GLU A 188 -30.14 -62.22 -11.09
C GLU A 188 -29.85 -63.07 -12.34
N MET A 189 -29.10 -62.56 -13.33
CA MET A 189 -28.63 -63.36 -14.47
C MET A 189 -27.71 -64.50 -14.04
N LEU A 190 -26.76 -64.26 -13.13
CA LEU A 190 -25.86 -65.28 -12.61
C LEU A 190 -26.63 -66.33 -11.79
N LYS A 191 -27.57 -65.91 -10.96
CA LYS A 191 -28.47 -66.77 -10.18
C LYS A 191 -29.32 -67.67 -11.09
N ALA A 192 -30.01 -67.10 -12.08
CA ALA A 192 -30.80 -67.86 -13.05
C ALA A 192 -29.94 -68.86 -13.86
N LYS A 193 -28.70 -68.49 -14.21
CA LYS A 193 -27.75 -69.37 -14.88
C LYS A 193 -27.33 -70.55 -13.99
N VAL A 194 -27.09 -70.32 -12.70
CA VAL A 194 -26.78 -71.39 -11.74
C VAL A 194 -27.98 -72.31 -11.53
N GLU A 195 -29.18 -71.75 -11.35
CA GLU A 195 -30.43 -72.48 -11.17
C GLU A 195 -30.75 -73.38 -12.38
N ALA A 196 -30.69 -72.84 -13.60
CA ALA A 196 -30.85 -73.61 -14.83
C ALA A 196 -29.81 -74.74 -14.95
N SER A 197 -28.55 -74.50 -14.54
CA SER A 197 -27.52 -75.54 -14.51
C SER A 197 -27.79 -76.64 -13.47
N SER A 198 -28.45 -76.29 -12.36
CA SER A 198 -28.85 -77.23 -11.31
C SER A 198 -30.02 -78.11 -11.76
N MET A 199 -31.09 -77.49 -12.30
CA MET A 199 -32.22 -78.22 -12.88
C MET A 199 -31.77 -79.15 -14.02
N THR A 200 -30.81 -78.72 -14.85
CA THR A 200 -30.23 -79.56 -15.91
C THR A 200 -29.51 -80.80 -15.33
N LYS A 201 -28.83 -80.69 -14.19
CA LYS A 201 -28.20 -81.84 -13.51
C LYS A 201 -29.25 -82.78 -12.92
N GLN A 202 -30.23 -82.25 -12.19
CA GLN A 202 -31.32 -83.04 -11.60
C GLN A 202 -32.10 -83.81 -12.68
N LEU A 203 -32.47 -83.15 -13.78
CA LEU A 203 -33.14 -83.77 -14.92
C LEU A 203 -32.30 -84.89 -15.56
N LYS A 204 -30.97 -84.72 -15.62
CA LYS A 204 -30.01 -85.71 -16.15
C LYS A 204 -29.81 -86.90 -15.21
N GLU A 205 -29.95 -86.71 -13.90
CA GLU A 205 -29.88 -87.79 -12.91
C GLU A 205 -31.19 -88.61 -12.91
N VAL A 206 -32.36 -87.95 -12.91
CA VAL A 206 -33.66 -88.61 -13.05
C VAL A 206 -33.75 -89.38 -14.39
N HIS A 207 -33.22 -88.83 -15.48
CA HIS A 207 -33.10 -89.54 -16.77
C HIS A 207 -32.38 -90.89 -16.68
N ARG A 208 -31.35 -90.99 -15.83
CA ARG A 208 -30.52 -92.21 -15.75
C ARG A 208 -31.17 -93.36 -14.99
N ALA A 209 -32.21 -93.09 -14.21
CA ALA A 209 -32.87 -94.08 -13.36
C ALA A 209 -34.35 -94.34 -13.74
N TRP A 210 -35.04 -93.39 -14.39
CA TRP A 210 -36.51 -93.43 -14.47
C TRP A 210 -37.11 -92.89 -15.78
N LEU A 211 -36.40 -92.92 -16.92
CA LEU A 211 -37.02 -92.60 -18.21
C LEU A 211 -37.26 -93.84 -19.10
N PRO A 212 -38.54 -94.24 -19.29
CA PRO A 212 -38.94 -95.13 -20.37
C PRO A 212 -38.58 -94.54 -21.74
N SER A 213 -38.33 -95.42 -22.72
CA SER A 213 -37.99 -95.03 -24.10
C SER A 213 -39.00 -94.06 -24.73
N TRP A 214 -40.31 -94.27 -24.48
CA TRP A 214 -41.37 -93.41 -25.00
C TRP A 214 -41.26 -91.95 -24.52
N LEU A 215 -40.90 -91.74 -23.24
CA LEU A 215 -40.71 -90.40 -22.68
C LEU A 215 -39.42 -89.75 -23.21
N SER A 216 -38.37 -90.54 -23.47
CA SER A 216 -37.16 -90.05 -24.13
C SER A 216 -37.44 -89.55 -25.56
N THR A 217 -38.31 -90.24 -26.33
CA THR A 217 -38.73 -89.75 -27.65
C THR A 217 -39.57 -88.47 -27.57
N HIS A 218 -40.42 -88.31 -26.56
CA HIS A 218 -41.14 -87.05 -26.35
C HIS A 218 -40.21 -85.91 -25.94
N LEU A 219 -39.15 -86.15 -25.15
CA LEU A 219 -38.18 -85.11 -24.80
C LEU A 219 -37.36 -84.62 -25.99
N VAL A 220 -37.00 -85.49 -26.93
CA VAL A 220 -36.40 -85.07 -28.21
C VAL A 220 -37.40 -84.22 -29.02
N HIS A 221 -38.68 -84.57 -29.00
CA HIS A 221 -39.74 -83.79 -29.66
C HIS A 221 -40.00 -82.43 -28.98
N CYS A 222 -40.01 -82.36 -27.65
CA CYS A 222 -40.09 -81.11 -26.90
C CYS A 222 -38.85 -80.24 -27.12
N GLN A 223 -37.66 -80.84 -27.21
CA GLN A 223 -36.43 -80.11 -27.54
C GLN A 223 -36.50 -79.53 -28.96
N SER A 224 -36.98 -80.27 -29.95
CA SER A 224 -37.16 -79.74 -31.31
C SER A 224 -38.25 -78.66 -31.37
N PHE A 225 -39.34 -78.80 -30.60
CA PHE A 225 -40.40 -77.78 -30.48
C PHE A 225 -39.93 -76.48 -29.80
N VAL A 226 -39.16 -76.58 -28.73
CA VAL A 226 -38.54 -75.40 -28.09
C VAL A 226 -37.51 -74.76 -29.02
N LEU A 227 -36.76 -75.55 -29.79
CA LEU A 227 -35.81 -75.06 -30.78
C LEU A 227 -36.50 -74.36 -31.96
N THR A 228 -37.66 -74.85 -32.43
CA THR A 228 -38.45 -74.15 -33.47
C THR A 228 -39.12 -72.90 -32.92
N LEU A 229 -39.69 -72.90 -31.70
CA LEU A 229 -40.19 -71.68 -31.05
C LEU A 229 -39.08 -70.63 -30.87
N TRP A 230 -37.89 -71.05 -30.44
CA TRP A 230 -36.74 -70.14 -30.34
C TRP A 230 -36.36 -69.56 -31.70
N ASN A 231 -36.34 -70.35 -32.77
CA ASN A 231 -35.99 -69.86 -34.10
C ASN A 231 -37.09 -69.02 -34.77
N GLN A 232 -38.37 -69.29 -34.49
CA GLN A 232 -39.52 -68.57 -35.06
C GLN A 232 -39.89 -67.30 -34.30
N ILE A 233 -39.71 -67.26 -32.98
CA ILE A 233 -40.19 -66.17 -32.11
C ILE A 233 -39.02 -65.49 -31.39
N GLY A 234 -38.20 -66.25 -30.66
CA GLY A 234 -37.12 -65.69 -29.84
C GLY A 234 -36.05 -64.98 -30.66
N ARG A 235 -35.46 -65.68 -31.62
CA ARG A 235 -34.39 -65.21 -32.51
C ARG A 235 -34.76 -63.90 -33.24
N PRO A 236 -35.91 -63.78 -33.96
CA PRO A 236 -36.25 -62.51 -34.64
C PRO A 236 -36.59 -61.36 -33.69
N VAL A 237 -37.01 -61.62 -32.45
CA VAL A 237 -37.27 -60.57 -31.45
C VAL A 237 -35.97 -60.07 -30.81
N PHE A 238 -35.10 -60.97 -30.34
CA PHE A 238 -33.91 -60.60 -29.56
C PHE A 238 -32.69 -60.21 -30.42
N ASN A 239 -32.50 -60.81 -31.61
CA ASN A 239 -31.37 -60.46 -32.48
C ASN A 239 -31.30 -58.96 -32.82
N PRO A 240 -32.38 -58.27 -33.27
CA PRO A 240 -32.30 -56.84 -33.58
C PRO A 240 -32.05 -55.99 -32.33
N THR A 241 -32.53 -56.39 -31.14
CA THR A 241 -32.24 -55.66 -29.89
C THR A 241 -30.76 -55.75 -29.51
N ILE A 242 -30.17 -56.95 -29.64
CA ILE A 242 -28.74 -57.19 -29.38
C ILE A 242 -27.89 -56.44 -30.42
N GLN A 243 -28.28 -56.49 -31.69
CA GLN A 243 -27.58 -55.80 -32.78
C GLN A 243 -27.63 -54.27 -32.63
N GLU A 244 -28.79 -53.70 -32.26
CA GLU A 244 -28.90 -52.27 -32.00
C GLU A 244 -28.11 -51.87 -30.74
N ALA A 245 -28.13 -52.67 -29.67
CA ALA A 245 -27.29 -52.40 -28.48
C ALA A 245 -25.78 -52.40 -28.81
N LEU A 246 -25.31 -53.34 -29.64
CA LEU A 246 -23.92 -53.37 -30.12
C LEU A 246 -23.59 -52.17 -31.03
N LYS A 247 -24.52 -51.76 -31.91
CA LYS A 247 -24.40 -50.59 -32.78
C LYS A 247 -24.36 -49.28 -31.98
N GLN A 248 -25.23 -49.13 -30.97
CA GLN A 248 -25.22 -47.98 -30.06
C GLN A 248 -23.91 -47.92 -29.26
N LYS A 249 -23.39 -49.07 -28.78
CA LYS A 249 -22.05 -49.13 -28.18
C LYS A 249 -20.98 -48.63 -29.17
N TYR A 250 -20.97 -49.12 -30.40
CA TYR A 250 -19.99 -48.75 -31.42
C TYR A 250 -20.04 -47.26 -31.79
N GLU A 251 -21.23 -46.67 -31.96
CA GLU A 251 -21.34 -45.23 -32.22
C GLU A 251 -20.94 -44.38 -31.00
N VAL A 252 -21.20 -44.82 -29.77
CA VAL A 252 -20.67 -44.16 -28.55
C VAL A 252 -19.14 -44.26 -28.47
N GLU A 253 -18.56 -45.42 -28.80
CA GLU A 253 -17.11 -45.67 -28.80
C GLU A 253 -16.40 -44.81 -29.85
N LYS A 254 -16.95 -44.75 -31.07
CA LYS A 254 -16.53 -43.90 -32.19
C LYS A 254 -16.71 -42.40 -31.91
N TRP A 255 -17.80 -42.00 -31.24
CA TRP A 255 -18.02 -40.63 -30.77
C TRP A 255 -16.96 -40.22 -29.74
N LEU A 256 -16.69 -41.10 -28.76
CA LEU A 256 -15.69 -40.88 -27.73
C LEU A 256 -14.29 -40.72 -28.35
N GLN A 257 -13.93 -41.60 -29.31
CA GLN A 257 -12.69 -41.51 -30.05
C GLN A 257 -12.58 -40.21 -30.86
N HIS A 258 -13.63 -39.82 -31.60
CA HIS A 258 -13.64 -38.59 -32.38
C HIS A 258 -13.47 -37.33 -31.50
N HIS A 259 -14.10 -37.30 -30.32
CA HIS A 259 -13.95 -36.21 -29.37
C HIS A 259 -12.56 -36.21 -28.69
N LEU A 260 -12.02 -37.37 -28.31
CA LEU A 260 -10.65 -37.50 -27.78
C LEU A 260 -9.60 -37.04 -28.81
N GLU A 261 -9.72 -37.48 -30.06
CA GLU A 261 -8.85 -37.01 -31.14
C GLU A 261 -9.00 -35.51 -31.40
N THR A 262 -10.21 -34.96 -31.34
CA THR A 262 -10.46 -33.52 -31.50
C THR A 262 -9.84 -32.72 -30.34
N ILE A 263 -9.91 -33.21 -29.11
CA ILE A 263 -9.24 -32.62 -27.94
C ILE A 263 -7.72 -32.67 -28.13
N LYS A 264 -7.16 -33.85 -28.44
CA LYS A 264 -5.71 -34.07 -28.63
C LYS A 264 -5.14 -33.24 -29.79
N ARG A 265 -5.90 -33.05 -30.88
CA ARG A 265 -5.44 -32.46 -32.15
C ARG A 265 -5.72 -30.96 -32.28
N LYS A 266 -6.85 -30.45 -31.76
CA LYS A 266 -7.21 -29.02 -31.84
C LYS A 266 -6.98 -28.29 -30.52
N TRP A 267 -7.50 -28.82 -29.42
CA TRP A 267 -7.52 -28.09 -28.14
C TRP A 267 -6.18 -28.16 -27.40
N PHE A 268 -5.52 -29.31 -27.38
CA PHE A 268 -4.24 -29.49 -26.68
C PHE A 268 -3.15 -28.51 -27.18
N PRO A 269 -2.95 -28.32 -28.50
CA PRO A 269 -2.01 -27.31 -29.00
C PRO A 269 -2.40 -25.88 -28.58
N ILE A 270 -3.67 -25.48 -28.76
CA ILE A 270 -4.14 -24.12 -28.41
C ILE A 270 -3.97 -23.81 -26.90
N ILE A 271 -4.19 -24.81 -26.04
CA ILE A 271 -4.02 -24.68 -24.59
C ILE A 271 -2.54 -24.53 -24.23
N ILE A 272 -1.65 -25.35 -24.82
CA ILE A 272 -0.19 -25.26 -24.61
C ILE A 272 0.36 -23.94 -25.17
N GLU A 273 -0.07 -23.54 -26.36
CA GLU A 273 0.32 -22.29 -27.02
C GLU A 273 -0.08 -21.07 -26.18
N ARG A 274 -1.34 -20.99 -25.72
CA ARG A 274 -1.79 -19.90 -24.85
C ARG A 274 -1.11 -19.91 -23.48
N TYR A 275 -0.88 -21.09 -22.91
CA TYR A 275 -0.12 -21.21 -21.65
C TYR A 275 1.31 -20.71 -21.82
N ASN A 276 2.00 -21.12 -22.88
CA ASN A 276 3.37 -20.70 -23.17
C ASN A 276 3.46 -19.21 -23.53
N ALA A 277 2.48 -18.65 -24.24
CA ALA A 277 2.39 -17.22 -24.52
C ALA A 277 2.22 -16.41 -23.21
N ILE A 278 1.29 -16.80 -22.34
CA ILE A 278 1.12 -16.20 -21.01
C ILE A 278 2.41 -16.30 -20.20
N VAL A 279 3.05 -17.47 -20.16
CA VAL A 279 4.34 -17.65 -19.46
C VAL A 279 5.44 -16.75 -20.05
N TYR A 280 5.50 -16.59 -21.36
CA TYR A 280 6.46 -15.73 -22.05
C TYR A 280 6.22 -14.24 -21.77
N ASP A 281 4.97 -13.77 -21.85
CA ASP A 281 4.58 -12.38 -21.60
C ASP A 281 4.85 -11.97 -20.14
N PHE A 282 4.59 -12.87 -19.18
CA PHE A 282 4.87 -12.64 -17.76
C PHE A 282 6.32 -12.93 -17.35
N HIS A 283 7.13 -13.63 -18.17
CA HIS A 283 8.53 -13.91 -17.86
C HIS A 283 9.39 -12.66 -17.63
N PRO A 284 9.44 -11.63 -18.51
CA PRO A 284 10.21 -10.42 -18.27
C PRO A 284 9.62 -9.59 -17.11
N LEU A 285 8.31 -9.67 -16.85
CA LEU A 285 7.66 -9.01 -15.71
C LEU A 285 8.10 -9.64 -14.38
N LEU A 286 8.11 -10.97 -14.30
CA LEU A 286 8.59 -11.72 -13.14
C LEU A 286 10.11 -11.52 -12.93
N GLN A 287 10.89 -11.48 -14.00
CA GLN A 287 12.34 -11.28 -13.90
C GLN A 287 12.72 -9.84 -13.52
N SER A 288 12.02 -8.83 -14.05
CA SER A 288 12.22 -7.42 -13.63
C SER A 288 11.73 -7.16 -12.21
N PHE A 289 10.58 -7.74 -11.81
CA PHE A 289 10.14 -7.70 -10.41
C PHE A 289 11.15 -8.37 -9.49
N SER A 290 11.71 -9.52 -9.88
CA SER A 290 12.76 -10.22 -9.12
C SER A 290 14.03 -9.37 -8.97
N THR A 291 14.60 -8.84 -10.05
CA THR A 291 15.82 -8.03 -9.97
C THR A 291 15.61 -6.73 -9.19
N GLN A 292 14.44 -6.08 -9.35
CA GLN A 292 14.12 -4.86 -8.61
C GLN A 292 13.83 -5.14 -7.13
N ALA A 293 13.22 -6.28 -6.79
CA ALA A 293 13.07 -6.73 -5.40
C ALA A 293 14.42 -7.06 -4.75
N PHE A 294 15.33 -7.76 -5.44
CA PHE A 294 16.70 -8.00 -4.96
C PHE A 294 17.49 -6.69 -4.79
N HIS A 295 17.35 -5.73 -5.70
CA HIS A 295 17.96 -4.41 -5.59
C HIS A 295 17.45 -3.65 -4.36
N TYR A 296 16.12 -3.52 -4.19
CA TYR A 296 15.54 -2.86 -3.01
C TYR A 296 15.87 -3.60 -1.72
N TYR A 297 15.92 -4.94 -1.72
CA TYR A 297 16.34 -5.72 -0.56
C TYR A 297 17.79 -5.41 -0.17
N HIS A 298 18.73 -5.37 -1.12
CA HIS A 298 20.12 -5.03 -0.82
C HIS A 298 20.31 -3.56 -0.40
N VAL A 299 19.60 -2.61 -1.01
CA VAL A 299 19.64 -1.19 -0.62
C VAL A 299 19.02 -0.98 0.77
N ALA A 300 17.91 -1.64 1.07
CA ALA A 300 17.31 -1.62 2.40
C ALA A 300 18.26 -2.29 3.41
N GLN A 301 18.86 -3.43 3.07
CA GLN A 301 19.81 -4.13 3.95
C GLN A 301 21.06 -3.29 4.24
N SER A 302 21.65 -2.62 3.24
CA SER A 302 22.83 -1.77 3.43
C SER A 302 22.53 -0.48 4.19
N THR A 303 21.34 0.10 4.01
CA THR A 303 20.90 1.32 4.71
C THR A 303 20.46 1.03 6.15
N ILE A 304 19.68 -0.03 6.37
CA ILE A 304 19.10 -0.35 7.67
C ILE A 304 20.11 -1.04 8.60
N LYS A 305 21.06 -1.83 8.09
CA LYS A 305 22.07 -2.52 8.91
C LYS A 305 22.87 -1.58 9.84
N PRO A 306 23.45 -0.45 9.41
CA PRO A 306 24.15 0.46 10.32
C PRO A 306 23.20 1.10 11.35
N HIS A 307 21.95 1.37 11.00
CA HIS A 307 20.96 1.86 11.97
C HIS A 307 20.58 0.79 12.99
N ILE A 308 20.40 -0.47 12.59
CA ILE A 308 20.19 -1.60 13.53
C ILE A 308 21.41 -1.79 14.43
N MET A 309 22.62 -1.71 13.90
CA MET A 309 23.84 -1.84 14.72
C MET A 309 23.99 -0.69 15.71
N ASN A 310 23.74 0.56 15.31
CA ASN A 310 23.76 1.72 16.22
C ASN A 310 22.64 1.65 17.26
N ILE A 311 21.41 1.24 16.88
CA ILE A 311 20.33 0.98 17.85
C ILE A 311 20.75 -0.13 18.81
N GLN A 312 21.38 -1.21 18.33
CA GLN A 312 21.85 -2.29 19.19
C GLN A 312 22.98 -1.83 20.14
N GLU A 313 23.97 -1.07 19.67
CA GLU A 313 25.06 -0.54 20.50
C GLU A 313 24.58 0.50 21.52
N THR A 314 23.56 1.30 21.20
CA THR A 314 22.96 2.27 22.13
C THR A 314 21.98 1.63 23.11
N VAL A 315 21.32 0.52 22.75
CA VAL A 315 20.29 -0.16 23.57
C VAL A 315 20.85 -1.32 24.40
N ASP A 316 21.91 -2.01 23.95
CA ASP A 316 22.49 -3.14 24.70
C ASP A 316 23.00 -2.72 26.10
N PRO A 317 23.65 -1.56 26.33
CA PRO A 317 24.02 -1.11 27.68
C PRO A 317 22.82 -1.06 28.64
N TYR A 318 21.70 -0.46 28.21
CA TYR A 318 20.46 -0.42 29.00
C TYR A 318 19.86 -1.82 29.18
N PHE A 319 20.01 -2.73 28.20
CA PHE A 319 19.58 -4.12 28.35
C PHE A 319 20.48 -4.91 29.30
N GLN A 320 21.80 -4.69 29.34
CA GLN A 320 22.68 -5.32 30.33
C GLN A 320 22.41 -4.76 31.73
N GLU A 321 22.18 -3.45 31.88
CA GLU A 321 21.81 -2.83 33.16
C GLU A 321 20.44 -3.30 33.66
N ALA A 322 19.40 -3.26 32.80
CA ALA A 322 18.09 -3.81 33.11
C ALA A 322 18.15 -5.31 33.41
N LYS A 323 19.01 -6.07 32.74
CA LYS A 323 19.28 -7.49 33.03
C LYS A 323 19.98 -7.68 34.37
N ILE A 324 20.92 -6.82 34.76
CA ILE A 324 21.54 -6.84 36.11
C ILE A 324 20.48 -6.56 37.18
N PHE A 325 19.61 -5.57 36.96
CA PHE A 325 18.53 -5.21 37.88
C PHE A 325 17.42 -6.27 37.96
N LEU A 326 17.00 -6.82 36.83
CA LEU A 326 15.92 -7.83 36.74
C LEU A 326 16.39 -9.22 37.14
N LYS A 327 17.67 -9.57 36.94
CA LYS A 327 18.21 -10.90 37.27
C LYS A 327 17.86 -11.38 38.68
N PRO A 328 18.09 -10.64 39.79
CA PRO A 328 17.71 -11.12 41.12
C PRO A 328 16.20 -11.39 41.25
N TYR A 329 15.33 -10.60 40.62
CA TYR A 329 13.88 -10.86 40.61
C TYR A 329 13.49 -12.06 39.74
N VAL A 330 14.14 -12.24 38.58
CA VAL A 330 13.93 -13.39 37.70
C VAL A 330 14.44 -14.67 38.35
N ASP A 331 15.60 -14.63 38.99
CA ASP A 331 16.18 -15.74 39.74
C ASP A 331 15.31 -16.09 40.96
N GLN A 332 14.81 -15.09 41.71
CA GLN A 332 13.88 -15.29 42.83
C GLN A 332 12.52 -15.86 42.36
N VAL A 333 11.93 -15.34 41.29
CA VAL A 333 10.69 -15.89 40.70
C VAL A 333 10.94 -17.29 40.16
N ALA A 334 12.10 -17.58 39.55
CA ALA A 334 12.47 -18.91 39.07
C ALA A 334 12.73 -19.89 40.22
N GLU A 335 13.25 -19.45 41.36
CA GLU A 335 13.44 -20.26 42.57
C GLU A 335 12.10 -20.59 43.24
N ILE A 336 11.22 -19.60 43.39
CA ILE A 336 9.85 -19.79 43.90
C ILE A 336 9.03 -20.69 42.96
N THR A 337 9.11 -20.47 41.64
CA THR A 337 8.30 -21.24 40.69
C THR A 337 8.88 -22.61 40.33
N LYS A 338 10.21 -22.83 40.40
CA LYS A 338 10.87 -24.14 40.15
C LYS A 338 10.11 -25.34 40.73
N PRO A 339 9.85 -25.44 42.06
CA PRO A 339 9.17 -26.60 42.64
C PRO A 339 7.73 -26.76 42.13
N HIS A 340 7.06 -25.67 41.76
CA HIS A 340 5.72 -25.72 41.17
C HIS A 340 5.77 -26.13 39.69
N LEU A 341 6.77 -25.65 38.93
CA LEU A 341 6.99 -25.96 37.52
C LEU A 341 7.44 -27.42 37.35
N ASP A 342 8.33 -27.91 38.20
CA ASP A 342 8.77 -29.31 38.25
C ASP A 342 7.61 -30.23 38.63
N LYS A 343 6.78 -29.85 39.62
CA LYS A 343 5.58 -30.60 39.99
C LYS A 343 4.55 -30.62 38.85
N ALA A 344 4.39 -29.53 38.12
CA ALA A 344 3.56 -29.48 36.91
C ALA A 344 4.16 -30.34 35.77
N CYS A 345 5.47 -30.29 35.53
CA CYS A 345 6.17 -31.12 34.56
C CYS A 345 6.07 -32.62 34.90
N LEU A 346 6.15 -33.00 36.17
CA LEU A 346 5.93 -34.37 36.64
C LEU A 346 4.48 -34.82 36.41
N PHE A 347 3.50 -33.96 36.67
CA PHE A 347 2.08 -34.21 36.38
C PHE A 347 1.79 -34.31 34.87
N LEU A 348 2.49 -33.52 34.04
CA LEU A 348 2.38 -33.54 32.58
C LEU A 348 3.18 -34.67 31.91
N LYS A 349 4.17 -35.26 32.59
CA LYS A 349 5.01 -36.39 32.13
C LYS A 349 4.22 -37.61 31.59
N PRO A 350 3.10 -38.06 32.20
CA PRO A 350 2.24 -39.08 31.59
C PRO A 350 1.48 -38.59 30.34
N PHE A 351 1.12 -37.31 30.26
CA PHE A 351 0.45 -36.73 29.09
C PHE A 351 1.40 -36.55 27.92
N SER A 352 2.63 -36.06 28.13
CA SER A 352 3.65 -35.96 27.08
C SER A 352 4.03 -37.33 26.51
N LYS A 353 4.17 -38.37 27.37
CA LYS A 353 4.32 -39.76 26.92
C LYS A 353 3.17 -40.22 26.01
N LYS A 354 1.91 -39.92 26.37
CA LYS A 354 0.74 -40.22 25.53
C LYS A 354 0.78 -39.46 24.20
N VAL A 355 1.06 -38.16 24.22
CA VAL A 355 1.16 -37.33 22.99
C VAL A 355 2.26 -37.85 22.06
N ILE A 356 3.45 -38.16 22.57
CA ILE A 356 4.56 -38.73 21.79
C ILE A 356 4.17 -40.10 21.20
N TYR A 357 3.50 -40.96 21.96
CA TYR A 357 2.98 -42.24 21.46
C TYR A 357 1.96 -42.06 20.33
N TYR A 358 0.96 -41.19 20.51
CA TYR A 358 -0.05 -40.92 19.48
C TYR A 358 0.56 -40.25 18.25
N HIS A 359 1.48 -39.30 18.41
CA HIS A 359 2.21 -38.69 17.30
C HIS A 359 3.01 -39.75 16.50
N LYS A 360 3.73 -40.64 17.18
CA LYS A 360 4.48 -41.74 16.53
C LYS A 360 3.55 -42.75 15.83
N LYS A 361 2.33 -42.97 16.36
CA LYS A 361 1.30 -43.81 15.72
C LYS A 361 0.68 -43.13 14.51
N ILE A 362 0.34 -41.83 14.60
CA ILE A 362 -0.18 -41.03 13.50
C ILE A 362 0.85 -40.94 12.37
N TYR A 363 2.11 -40.64 12.67
CA TYR A 363 3.20 -40.59 11.69
C TYR A 363 3.34 -41.91 10.91
N LYS A 364 3.37 -43.06 11.62
CA LYS A 364 3.39 -44.38 10.96
C LYS A 364 2.19 -44.62 10.05
N ASN A 365 0.99 -44.27 10.51
CA ASN A 365 -0.22 -44.41 9.69
C ASN A 365 -0.16 -43.51 8.45
N VAL A 366 0.24 -42.24 8.60
CA VAL A 366 0.40 -41.28 7.51
C VAL A 366 1.45 -41.76 6.51
N GLN A 367 2.57 -42.33 6.96
CA GLN A 367 3.60 -42.92 6.08
C GLN A 367 3.03 -44.09 5.25
N VAL A 368 2.25 -44.99 5.85
CA VAL A 368 1.59 -46.09 5.13
C VAL A 368 0.56 -45.53 4.12
N TYR A 369 -0.31 -44.61 4.54
CA TYR A 369 -1.28 -43.98 3.63
C TYR A 369 -0.62 -43.18 2.50
N HIS A 370 0.54 -42.54 2.75
CA HIS A 370 1.33 -41.86 1.72
C HIS A 370 1.87 -42.87 0.71
N SER A 371 2.52 -43.95 1.14
CA SER A 371 2.99 -45.00 0.22
C SER A 371 1.86 -45.65 -0.60
N LEU A 372 0.67 -45.86 -0.01
CA LEU A 372 -0.50 -46.42 -0.69
C LEU A 372 -1.13 -45.44 -1.69
N ALA A 373 -1.22 -44.16 -1.33
CA ALA A 373 -1.71 -43.11 -2.23
C ALA A 373 -0.71 -42.82 -3.36
N GLN A 374 0.60 -42.87 -3.09
CA GLN A 374 1.66 -42.76 -4.11
C GLN A 374 1.60 -43.94 -5.08
N ALA A 375 1.42 -45.17 -4.60
CA ALA A 375 1.27 -46.35 -5.45
C ALA A 375 0.02 -46.26 -6.35
N THR A 376 -1.16 -45.96 -5.77
CA THR A 376 -2.41 -45.87 -6.55
C THR A 376 -2.44 -44.67 -7.49
N LEU A 377 -1.81 -43.54 -7.15
CA LEU A 377 -1.62 -42.43 -8.07
C LEU A 377 -0.63 -42.79 -9.20
N HIS A 378 0.49 -43.45 -8.91
CA HIS A 378 1.43 -43.88 -9.96
C HIS A 378 0.82 -44.91 -10.92
N GLU A 379 0.04 -45.86 -10.39
CA GLU A 379 -0.71 -46.85 -11.18
C GLU A 379 -1.78 -46.17 -12.05
N THR A 380 -2.63 -45.32 -11.48
CA THR A 380 -3.68 -44.62 -12.25
C THR A 380 -3.09 -43.66 -13.28
N LEU A 381 -2.04 -42.90 -12.96
CA LEU A 381 -1.38 -42.03 -13.95
C LEU A 381 -0.74 -42.84 -15.10
N ASN A 382 -0.13 -44.01 -14.83
CA ASN A 382 0.40 -44.88 -15.89
C ASN A 382 -0.69 -45.58 -16.72
N SER A 383 -1.88 -45.80 -16.15
CA SER A 383 -2.98 -46.53 -16.80
C SER A 383 -3.60 -45.80 -17.99
N TYR A 384 -3.50 -44.46 -18.06
CA TYR A 384 -3.97 -43.65 -19.19
C TYR A 384 -2.80 -43.06 -19.99
N GLU A 385 -2.82 -43.20 -21.31
CA GLU A 385 -1.75 -42.71 -22.21
C GLU A 385 -1.43 -41.22 -22.04
N LEU A 386 -2.43 -40.40 -21.71
CA LEU A 386 -2.29 -38.95 -21.53
C LEU A 386 -1.57 -38.56 -20.23
N THR A 387 -1.72 -39.35 -19.16
CA THR A 387 -1.11 -39.07 -17.85
C THR A 387 0.18 -39.83 -17.60
N LYS A 388 0.48 -40.83 -18.42
CA LYS A 388 1.74 -41.59 -18.40
C LYS A 388 3.01 -40.72 -18.42
N PRO A 389 3.15 -39.65 -19.24
CA PRO A 389 4.31 -38.74 -19.14
C PRO A 389 4.32 -37.88 -17.86
N LEU A 390 3.19 -37.78 -17.15
CA LEU A 390 3.06 -37.10 -15.86
C LEU A 390 3.35 -38.01 -14.66
N ALA A 391 3.54 -39.32 -14.87
CA ALA A 391 3.79 -40.31 -13.82
C ALA A 391 5.21 -40.25 -13.22
N THR A 392 5.89 -39.10 -13.31
CA THR A 392 7.25 -38.90 -12.78
C THR A 392 7.25 -38.92 -11.26
N GLU A 393 8.26 -39.58 -10.67
CA GLU A 393 8.29 -39.93 -9.25
C GLU A 393 8.08 -38.72 -8.31
N GLY A 394 8.78 -37.61 -8.56
CA GLY A 394 8.64 -36.37 -7.78
C GLY A 394 7.27 -35.69 -7.94
N LEU A 395 6.63 -35.78 -9.11
CA LEU A 395 5.29 -35.20 -9.33
C LEU A 395 4.22 -36.02 -8.60
N VAL A 396 4.30 -37.36 -8.68
CA VAL A 396 3.42 -38.25 -7.91
C VAL A 396 3.62 -38.04 -6.41
N GLN A 397 4.87 -37.93 -5.93
CA GLN A 397 5.17 -37.66 -4.52
C GLN A 397 4.60 -36.30 -4.05
N PHE A 398 4.70 -35.25 -4.87
CA PHE A 398 4.13 -33.93 -4.59
C PHE A 398 2.60 -33.97 -4.53
N MET A 399 1.94 -34.55 -5.54
CA MET A 399 0.48 -34.69 -5.60
C MET A 399 -0.08 -35.54 -4.45
N THR A 400 0.61 -36.63 -4.08
CA THR A 400 0.29 -37.46 -2.91
C THR A 400 0.34 -36.65 -1.61
N SER A 401 1.37 -35.82 -1.47
CA SER A 401 1.55 -34.97 -0.29
C SER A 401 0.47 -33.89 -0.19
N ILE A 402 0.07 -33.28 -1.31
CA ILE A 402 -1.08 -32.36 -1.38
C ILE A 402 -2.37 -33.08 -0.96
N LEU A 403 -2.62 -34.29 -1.48
CA LEU A 403 -3.84 -35.06 -1.18
C LEU A 403 -4.00 -35.32 0.33
N ILE A 404 -2.90 -35.66 1.00
CA ILE A 404 -2.87 -35.91 2.45
C ILE A 404 -3.02 -34.61 3.25
N VAL A 405 -2.33 -33.54 2.89
CA VAL A 405 -2.47 -32.23 3.56
C VAL A 405 -3.90 -31.70 3.41
N LEU A 406 -4.50 -31.79 2.22
CA LEU A 406 -5.89 -31.40 1.97
C LEU A 406 -6.86 -32.23 2.82
N SER A 407 -6.63 -33.54 2.94
CA SER A 407 -7.44 -34.43 3.78
C SER A 407 -7.38 -34.02 5.26
N VAL A 408 -6.19 -33.69 5.77
CA VAL A 408 -6.01 -33.18 7.15
C VAL A 408 -6.69 -31.82 7.34
N ILE A 409 -6.61 -30.91 6.37
CA ILE A 409 -7.29 -29.60 6.41
C ILE A 409 -8.82 -29.75 6.44
N VAL A 410 -9.38 -30.66 5.62
CA VAL A 410 -10.82 -30.95 5.62
C VAL A 410 -11.28 -31.52 6.96
N LEU A 411 -10.53 -32.48 7.53
CA LEU A 411 -10.81 -33.03 8.87
C LEU A 411 -10.70 -31.96 9.95
N PHE A 412 -9.68 -31.10 9.92
CA PHE A 412 -9.55 -30.00 10.88
C PHE A 412 -10.68 -28.96 10.75
N ARG A 413 -11.15 -28.70 9.52
CA ARG A 413 -12.26 -27.77 9.26
C ARG A 413 -13.61 -28.32 9.72
N THR A 414 -13.84 -29.63 9.67
CA THR A 414 -15.06 -30.27 10.22
C THR A 414 -14.99 -30.47 11.74
N LEU A 415 -13.79 -30.61 12.32
CA LEU A 415 -13.60 -30.76 13.77
C LEU A 415 -13.61 -29.43 14.55
N ARG A 416 -13.70 -28.27 13.89
CA ARG A 416 -13.90 -26.99 14.59
C ARG A 416 -15.28 -26.98 15.26
N TRP A 417 -15.29 -27.01 16.60
CA TRP A 417 -16.48 -26.70 17.38
C TRP A 417 -17.07 -25.37 16.91
N LYS A 418 -18.37 -25.37 16.58
CA LYS A 418 -19.11 -24.14 16.28
C LYS A 418 -19.07 -23.24 17.52
N GLU A 419 -18.66 -21.99 17.35
CA GLU A 419 -18.69 -21.02 18.44
C GLU A 419 -20.12 -20.93 19.02
N PRO A 420 -20.29 -20.92 20.36
CA PRO A 420 -21.60 -20.74 20.95
C PRO A 420 -22.11 -19.35 20.59
N LYS A 421 -23.20 -19.28 19.80
CA LYS A 421 -23.84 -18.01 19.40
C LYS A 421 -24.07 -17.14 20.63
N LYS A 422 -23.38 -15.99 20.68
CA LYS A 422 -23.56 -14.99 21.74
C LYS A 422 -25.04 -14.61 21.81
N ARG A 423 -25.70 -14.92 22.93
CA ARG A 423 -27.08 -14.49 23.17
C ARG A 423 -27.08 -12.97 23.33
N HIS A 424 -27.82 -12.25 22.49
CA HIS A 424 -28.07 -10.83 22.73
C HIS A 424 -28.84 -10.68 24.04
N HIS A 425 -28.19 -10.10 25.04
CA HIS A 425 -28.83 -9.81 26.31
C HIS A 425 -29.62 -8.51 26.18
N SER A 426 -30.93 -8.61 25.98
CA SER A 426 -31.81 -7.44 25.96
C SER A 426 -31.87 -6.81 27.35
N SER A 427 -31.29 -5.61 27.48
CA SER A 427 -31.17 -4.85 28.73
C SER A 427 -32.46 -4.11 29.09
N ASN A 428 -33.56 -4.86 29.23
CA ASN A 428 -34.87 -4.27 29.52
C ASN A 428 -34.97 -3.79 30.99
N ARG A 429 -34.56 -2.53 31.23
CA ARG A 429 -34.75 -1.83 32.50
C ARG A 429 -36.23 -1.48 32.70
N SER A 430 -36.90 -2.12 33.65
CA SER A 430 -38.22 -1.66 34.13
C SER A 430 -38.33 -1.67 35.67
N HIS A 431 -38.27 -0.45 36.20
CA HIS A 431 -38.56 0.05 37.54
C HIS A 431 -39.04 -0.88 38.67
N THR A 432 -38.36 -0.75 39.81
CA THR A 432 -38.86 -1.07 41.15
C THR A 432 -40.21 -0.41 41.46
N ARG A 433 -41.21 -1.17 41.95
CA ARG A 433 -42.30 -0.60 42.76
C ARG A 433 -42.81 -1.57 43.85
N ARG A 434 -42.97 -1.02 45.05
CA ARG A 434 -43.42 -1.69 46.29
C ARG A 434 -44.73 -2.49 46.13
N ARG A 435 -44.81 -3.67 46.76
CA ARG A 435 -45.86 -3.96 47.75
C ARG A 435 -45.38 -5.00 48.79
N ALA A 436 -46.12 -5.14 49.89
CA ALA A 436 -45.62 -5.65 51.17
C ALA A 436 -46.26 -6.97 51.65
N LYS A 437 -45.71 -7.53 52.75
CA LYS A 437 -46.18 -8.74 53.45
C LYS A 437 -47.70 -8.76 53.70
N ARG A 438 -48.31 -9.92 53.41
CA ARG A 438 -49.30 -10.70 54.20
C ARG A 438 -49.32 -12.10 53.55
N ALA A 439 -48.97 -13.19 54.22
CA ALA A 439 -49.61 -13.84 55.37
C ALA A 439 -50.86 -14.64 54.98
N ASN A 440 -50.68 -15.97 54.98
CA ASN A 440 -51.64 -17.07 55.21
C ASN A 440 -53.01 -17.09 54.50
N ALA A 441 -53.22 -18.12 53.66
CA ALA A 441 -54.41 -18.96 53.73
C ALA A 441 -54.11 -20.34 53.10
N SER A 442 -54.66 -21.41 53.67
CA SER A 442 -54.58 -22.79 53.15
C SER A 442 -55.89 -23.18 52.47
N LYS A 443 -55.80 -23.89 51.34
CA LYS A 443 -56.74 -24.94 50.94
C LYS A 443 -56.11 -25.85 49.89
#